data_AF-A0A1A7QJN4-F1
#
_entry.id   AF-A0A1A7QJN4-F1
#
_cell.length_a   1.000
_cell.length_b   1.000
_cell.length_c   1.000
_cell.angle_alpha   90.00
_cell.angle_beta   90.00
_cell.angle_gamma   90.00
#
_symmetry.space_group_name_H-M   'P 1'
#
loop_
_entity.id
_entity.type
_entity.pdbx_description
1 polymer ?
#
loop_
_entity_poly.entity_id
_entity_poly.type
_entity_poly.pdbx_seq_one_letter_code
_entity_poly.pdbx_strand_id
1 'polypeptide(L)' 'MAGPLPALETARQPAHLIGMDKRATKRPESFEKPPHWTNEPPPEPKGPEMDEELSPTRYGDWVKDGIAIDF' A
#
# COMPACT_ATOMS: atom_id res chain seq x y z
N MET A 1 29.30 -51.02 -15.77
CA MET A 1 29.66 -49.66 -15.33
C MET A 1 28.41 -49.02 -14.76
N ALA A 2 28.29 -48.93 -13.44
CA ALA A 2 27.13 -48.30 -12.80
C ALA A 2 27.22 -46.76 -12.97
N GLY A 3 26.11 -46.12 -13.37
CA GLY A 3 26.04 -44.67 -13.53
C GLY A 3 26.12 -43.91 -12.20
N PRO A 4 26.35 -42.58 -12.23
CA PRO A 4 26.49 -41.79 -11.02
C PRO A 4 25.20 -41.78 -10.20
N LEU A 5 25.34 -41.95 -8.88
CA LEU A 5 24.22 -41.86 -7.94
C LEU A 5 23.69 -40.42 -7.87
N PRO A 6 22.36 -40.23 -7.70
CA PRO A 6 21.80 -38.91 -7.54
C PRO A 6 22.35 -38.24 -6.28
N ALA A 7 22.51 -36.91 -6.32
CA ALA A 7 22.92 -36.13 -5.15
C ALA A 7 21.98 -36.40 -3.97
N LEU A 8 22.55 -36.52 -2.76
CA LEU A 8 21.82 -36.88 -1.52
C LEU A 8 20.63 -35.95 -1.24
N GLU A 9 20.73 -34.70 -1.69
CA GLU A 9 19.72 -33.65 -1.61
C GLU A 9 18.42 -34.02 -2.34
N THR A 10 18.53 -34.65 -3.52
CA THR A 10 17.37 -35.08 -4.34
C THR A 10 16.65 -36.28 -3.73
N ALA A 11 17.37 -37.15 -3.03
CA ALA A 11 16.81 -38.36 -2.43
C ALA A 11 15.91 -38.08 -1.20
N ARG A 12 16.19 -36.99 -0.46
CA ARG A 12 15.50 -36.69 0.79
C ARG A 12 14.22 -35.90 0.62
N GLN A 13 14.04 -35.17 -0.49
CA GLN A 13 12.87 -34.32 -0.74
C GLN A 13 12.44 -34.40 -2.23
N PRO A 14 12.09 -35.58 -2.75
CA PRO A 14 11.74 -35.75 -4.15
C PRO A 14 10.50 -34.91 -4.53
N ALA A 15 9.49 -34.83 -3.65
CA ALA A 15 8.28 -34.06 -3.90
C ALA A 15 8.55 -32.54 -4.04
N HIS A 16 9.42 -31.98 -3.19
CA HIS A 16 9.75 -30.56 -3.22
C HIS A 16 10.52 -30.18 -4.49
N LEU A 17 11.36 -31.07 -5.01
CA LEU A 17 12.23 -30.77 -6.15
C LEU A 17 11.62 -31.18 -7.50
N ILE A 18 10.79 -32.23 -7.52
CA ILE A 18 10.14 -32.73 -8.75
C ILE A 18 8.84 -31.96 -9.05
N GLY A 19 8.12 -31.51 -8.01
CA GLY A 19 6.87 -30.75 -8.13
C GLY A 19 7.03 -29.24 -7.95
N MET A 20 8.24 -28.69 -8.09
CA MET A 20 8.45 -27.23 -8.19
C MET A 20 8.46 -26.83 -9.65
N ASP A 21 7.35 -27.11 -10.33
CA ASP A 21 7.08 -26.63 -11.67
C ASP A 21 7.12 -25.10 -11.68
N LYS A 22 8.21 -24.59 -12.28
CA LYS A 22 8.42 -23.22 -12.75
C LYS A 22 7.95 -22.14 -11.77
N ARG A 23 8.84 -21.72 -10.88
CA ARG A 23 8.68 -20.44 -10.16
C ARG A 23 8.37 -19.34 -11.17
N ALA A 24 7.24 -18.65 -11.02
CA ALA A 24 6.87 -17.48 -11.81
C ALA A 24 7.78 -16.29 -11.46
N THR A 25 9.05 -16.37 -11.84
CA THR A 25 10.06 -15.32 -11.64
C THR A 25 9.92 -14.19 -12.68
N LYS A 26 9.07 -14.39 -13.69
CA LYS A 26 8.77 -13.41 -14.73
C LYS A 26 7.32 -12.94 -14.56
N ARG A 27 7.13 -11.62 -14.59
CA ARG A 27 5.81 -11.00 -14.62
C ARG A 27 5.07 -11.47 -15.89
N PRO A 28 3.80 -11.90 -15.80
CA PRO A 28 3.00 -12.24 -16.98
C PRO A 28 2.93 -11.05 -17.94
N GLU A 29 2.92 -11.34 -19.24
CA GLU A 29 3.00 -10.33 -20.30
C GLU A 29 1.76 -9.43 -20.32
N SER A 30 0.60 -9.98 -19.95
CA SER A 30 -0.68 -9.29 -19.91
C SER A 30 -1.17 -9.13 -18.47
N PHE A 31 -1.54 -7.91 -18.13
CA PHE A 31 -2.30 -7.59 -16.92
C PHE A 31 -3.63 -6.97 -17.37
N GLU A 32 -4.74 -7.63 -17.06
CA GLU A 32 -6.07 -7.11 -17.36
C GLU A 32 -6.58 -6.26 -16.19
N LYS A 33 -6.87 -5.00 -16.50
CA LYS A 33 -7.42 -4.04 -15.55
C LYS A 33 -8.88 -4.40 -15.25
N PRO A 34 -9.30 -4.53 -13.97
CA PRO A 34 -10.68 -4.80 -13.62
C PRO A 34 -11.66 -3.72 -14.11
N PRO A 35 -12.93 -4.06 -14.42
CA PRO A 35 -13.91 -3.12 -14.99
C PRO A 35 -14.24 -1.92 -14.10
N HIS A 36 -14.14 -2.09 -12.78
CA HIS A 36 -14.47 -1.08 -11.77
C HIS A 36 -13.30 -0.13 -11.47
N TRP A 37 -12.18 -0.27 -12.19
CA TRP A 37 -10.96 0.44 -11.87
C TRP A 37 -10.84 1.67 -12.77
N THR A 38 -10.90 2.86 -12.20
CA THR A 38 -10.81 4.14 -12.93
C THR A 38 -9.41 4.74 -12.77
N ASN A 39 -8.84 5.31 -13.84
CA ASN A 39 -7.55 6.03 -13.79
C ASN A 39 -7.72 7.56 -13.67
N GLU A 40 -8.97 8.01 -13.54
CA GLU A 40 -9.28 9.41 -13.47
C GLU A 40 -8.72 9.98 -12.16
N PRO A 41 -8.12 11.18 -12.19
CA PRO A 41 -7.69 11.84 -10.98
C PRO A 41 -8.90 12.02 -10.05
N PRO A 42 -8.72 11.94 -8.73
CA PRO A 42 -9.78 12.27 -7.80
C PRO A 42 -10.26 13.71 -8.07
N PRO A 43 -11.54 14.00 -7.80
CA PRO A 43 -12.06 15.36 -7.93
C PRO A 43 -11.24 16.32 -7.08
N GLU A 44 -11.14 17.57 -7.53
CA GLU A 44 -10.41 18.60 -6.80
C GLU A 44 -10.98 18.74 -5.37
N PRO A 45 -10.11 18.87 -4.35
CA PRO A 45 -10.57 19.09 -3.00
C PRO A 45 -11.37 20.40 -2.96
N LYS A 46 -12.54 20.35 -2.33
CA LYS A 46 -13.27 21.58 -2.03
C LYS A 46 -12.44 22.40 -1.06
N GLY A 47 -12.34 23.70 -1.32
CA GLY A 47 -11.78 24.62 -0.34
C GLY A 47 -12.56 24.52 0.98
N PRO A 48 -11.90 24.73 2.13
CA PRO A 48 -12.61 24.74 3.41
C PRO A 48 -13.65 25.86 3.39
N GLU A 49 -14.91 25.52 3.65
CA GLU A 49 -15.94 26.49 4.01
C GLU A 49 -15.63 26.96 5.44
N MET A 50 -14.87 28.04 5.55
CA MET A 50 -14.63 28.72 6.83
C MET A 50 -15.71 29.78 7.05
N ASP A 51 -16.83 29.38 7.66
CA ASP A 51 -17.87 30.30 8.13
C ASP A 51 -17.47 31.02 9.45
N GLU A 52 -16.37 30.61 10.06
CA GLU A 52 -15.88 31.14 11.33
C GLU A 52 -14.56 31.91 11.13
N GLU A 53 -14.56 33.20 11.45
CA GLU A 53 -13.36 34.08 11.38
C GLU A 53 -12.29 33.68 12.41
N LEU A 54 -12.69 33.00 13.49
CA LEU A 54 -11.82 32.51 14.57
C LEU A 54 -12.05 31.00 14.78
N SER A 55 -11.23 30.18 14.12
CA SER A 55 -11.24 28.73 14.35
C SER A 55 -10.78 28.42 15.79
N PRO A 56 -11.58 27.74 16.63
CA PRO A 56 -11.23 27.38 18.00
C PRO A 56 -9.92 26.59 18.14
N THR A 57 -9.44 25.97 17.04
CA THR A 57 -8.19 25.20 17.00
C THR A 57 -6.92 26.04 17.19
N ARG A 58 -6.99 27.38 17.19
CA ARG A 58 -5.97 28.24 17.82
C ARG A 58 -6.32 28.47 19.29
N TYR A 59 -6.31 27.40 20.07
CA TYR A 59 -6.43 27.45 21.53
C TYR A 59 -5.26 28.27 22.09
N GLY A 60 -5.50 29.54 22.41
CA GLY A 60 -4.49 30.46 22.97
C GLY A 60 -4.59 31.91 22.47
N ASP A 61 -5.27 32.17 21.34
CA ASP A 61 -5.34 33.51 20.74
C ASP A 61 -6.68 34.25 21.03
N TRP A 62 -7.39 33.89 22.10
CA TRP A 62 -8.69 34.49 22.39
C TRP A 62 -8.50 35.85 23.06
N VAL A 63 -8.92 36.93 22.40
CA VAL A 63 -8.89 38.30 22.97
C VAL A 63 -10.31 38.85 23.03
N LYS A 64 -10.75 39.25 24.22
CA LYS A 64 -12.03 39.94 24.45
C LYS A 64 -11.77 41.23 25.21
N ASP A 65 -12.30 42.35 24.70
CA ASP A 65 -12.15 43.67 25.32
C ASP A 65 -10.68 44.07 25.61
N GLY A 66 -9.75 43.60 24.76
CA GLY A 66 -8.30 43.83 24.89
C GLY A 66 -7.59 42.92 25.90
N ILE A 67 -8.29 41.93 26.46
CA ILE A 67 -7.76 40.98 27.45
C ILE A 67 -7.62 39.60 26.81
N ALA A 68 -6.43 39.01 26.93
CA ALA A 68 -6.17 37.64 26.51
C ALA A 68 -6.82 36.65 27.49
N ILE A 69 -7.57 35.69 26.95
CA ILE A 69 -8.25 34.62 27.69
C ILE A 69 -7.56 33.31 27.33
N ASP A 70 -7.01 32.62 28.34
CA ASP A 70 -6.38 31.30 28.23
C ASP A 70 -7.13 30.34 29.17
N PHE A 71 -7.46 29.13 28.69
CA PHE A 71 -8.23 28.10 29.42
C PHE A 71 -7.36 26.86 29.71
#